data_AF-A0A0B1S256-F1
#
_entry.id   AF-A0A0B1S256-F1
#
_cell.length_a   1.000
_cell.length_b   1.000
_cell.length_c   1.000
_cell.angle_alpha   90.00
_cell.angle_beta   90.00
_cell.angle_gamma   90.00
#
_symmetry.space_group_name_H-M   'P 1'
#
loop_
_entity.id
_entity.type
_entity.pdbx_description
1 polymer ?
#
loop_
_entity_poly.entity_id
_entity_poly.type
_entity_poly.pdbx_seq_one_letter_code
_entity_poly.pdbx_strand_id
1 'polypeptide(L)'
;RVREETIPSRDSSPTASQQTAKRARTETPSISVDRYKQFRSYVRKVFDEIGASDDMVDLSRVTEGVQTQAGSHQFSEGELEAGYERMASDNAIMIADNKITLI
;
A
#
# COMPACT_ATOMS: atom_id res chain seq x y z
N ARG A 1 -29.79 8.18 -59.51
CA ARG A 1 -28.73 8.96 -60.20
C ARG A 1 -28.48 10.15 -59.29
N VAL A 2 -27.32 10.40 -58.69
CA VAL A 2 -25.93 10.27 -59.15
C VAL A 2 -25.05 9.76 -58.00
N ARG A 3 -24.04 8.95 -58.33
CA ARG A 3 -22.97 8.45 -57.46
C ARG A 3 -21.84 9.47 -57.44
N GLU A 4 -21.12 9.62 -56.32
CA GLU A 4 -19.69 9.91 -56.39
C GLU A 4 -18.97 9.41 -55.13
N GLU A 5 -18.17 8.36 -55.32
CA GLU A 5 -17.10 7.95 -54.43
C GLU A 5 -15.91 8.89 -54.65
N THR A 6 -15.27 9.36 -53.58
CA THR A 6 -13.85 9.73 -53.61
C THR A 6 -13.27 9.57 -52.20
N ILE A 7 -12.52 8.49 -52.01
CA ILE A 7 -11.42 8.34 -51.04
C ILE A 7 -10.16 8.51 -51.92
N PRO A 8 -9.06 9.19 -51.54
CA PRO A 8 -8.32 8.90 -50.31
C PRO A 8 -7.54 10.07 -49.68
N SER A 9 -7.06 9.87 -48.45
CA SER A 9 -5.70 10.27 -48.06
C SER A 9 -5.35 9.65 -46.71
N ARG A 10 -4.45 8.66 -46.77
CA ARG A 10 -3.61 8.25 -45.65
C ARG A 10 -2.64 9.40 -45.39
N ASP A 11 -2.66 9.96 -44.19
CA ASP A 11 -1.46 10.51 -43.59
C ASP A 11 -1.30 9.92 -42.18
N SER A 12 -0.05 9.83 -41.77
CA SER A 12 0.47 8.91 -40.78
C SER A 12 0.28 9.42 -39.35
N SER A 13 0.20 8.45 -38.44
CA SER A 13 0.35 8.54 -36.97
C SER A 13 1.58 9.36 -36.51
N PRO A 14 1.81 9.55 -35.20
CA PRO A 14 0.91 9.65 -34.03
C PRO A 14 1.12 10.99 -33.29
N THR A 15 0.15 11.49 -32.53
CA THR A 15 0.45 12.61 -31.61
C THR A 15 -0.18 12.40 -30.24
N ALA A 16 0.76 12.19 -29.31
CA ALA A 16 0.77 12.62 -27.92
C ALA A 16 -0.36 12.12 -27.03
N SER A 17 0.02 11.15 -26.18
CA SER A 17 -0.05 11.27 -24.74
C SER A 17 -1.14 12.21 -24.22
N GLN A 18 -2.36 11.68 -24.11
CA GLN A 18 -3.24 12.15 -23.05
C GLN A 18 -2.68 11.64 -21.73
N GLN A 19 -1.66 12.34 -21.22
CA GLN A 19 -1.42 12.41 -19.79
C GLN A 19 -2.68 13.02 -19.20
N THR A 20 -3.61 12.14 -18.82
CA THR A 20 -4.61 12.47 -17.82
C THR A 20 -3.82 12.83 -16.58
N ALA A 21 -3.67 14.13 -16.36
CA ALA A 21 -3.28 14.68 -15.08
C ALA A 21 -4.31 14.15 -14.07
N LYS A 22 -3.99 13.00 -13.46
CA LYS A 22 -4.71 12.50 -12.31
C LYS A 22 -4.51 13.58 -11.27
N ARG A 23 -5.59 14.34 -11.05
CA ARG A 23 -5.79 15.17 -9.86
C ARG A 23 -5.13 14.42 -8.71
N ALA A 24 -4.25 15.09 -7.96
CA ALA A 24 -3.68 14.54 -6.74
C ALA A 24 -4.86 14.16 -5.84
N ARG A 25 -5.30 12.91 -5.97
CA ARG A 25 -6.24 12.29 -5.08
C ARG A 25 -5.40 12.14 -3.83
N THR A 26 -5.78 12.84 -2.77
CA THR A 26 -5.44 12.39 -1.43
C THR A 26 -6.05 11.00 -1.32
N GLU A 27 -5.30 10.00 -1.76
CA GLU A 27 -5.67 8.61 -1.65
C GLU A 27 -5.70 8.35 -0.15
N THR A 28 -6.90 8.15 0.40
CA THR A 28 -7.05 7.69 1.78
C THR A 28 -6.16 6.45 1.93
N PRO A 29 -5.29 6.41 2.96
CA PRO A 29 -4.49 5.24 3.26
C PRO A 29 -5.39 4.00 3.21
N SER A 30 -5.01 3.02 2.40
CA SER A 30 -5.83 1.82 2.23
C SER A 30 -4.95 0.61 2.00
N ILE A 31 -5.39 -0.52 2.55
CA ILE A 31 -4.73 -1.81 2.41
C ILE A 31 -5.78 -2.85 2.01
N SER A 32 -5.47 -3.66 0.98
CA SER A 32 -6.37 -4.73 0.56
C SER A 32 -6.48 -5.81 1.63
N VAL A 33 -7.54 -6.63 1.59
CA VAL A 33 -7.77 -7.68 2.60
C VAL A 33 -6.62 -8.69 2.63
N ASP A 34 -6.11 -9.11 1.47
CA ASP A 34 -5.01 -10.07 1.40
C ASP A 34 -3.70 -9.47 1.88
N ARG A 35 -3.44 -8.22 1.52
CA ARG A 35 -2.27 -7.47 2.01
C ARG A 35 -2.33 -7.27 3.52
N TYR A 36 -3.51 -7.00 4.08
CA TYR A 36 -3.69 -6.87 5.52
C TYR A 36 -3.41 -8.18 6.27
N LYS A 37 -3.89 -9.33 5.76
CA LYS A 37 -3.58 -10.65 6.35
C LYS A 37 -2.07 -10.88 6.39
N GLN A 38 -1.39 -10.54 5.30
CA GLN A 38 0.06 -10.68 5.19
C GLN A 38 0.79 -9.73 6.15
N PHE A 39 0.40 -8.46 6.17
CA PHE A 39 0.92 -7.44 7.08
C PHE A 39 0.80 -7.88 8.54
N ARG A 40 -0.40 -8.29 8.97
CA ARG A 40 -0.65 -8.79 10.33
C ARG A 40 0.22 -9.99 10.69
N SER A 41 0.42 -10.91 9.73
CA SER A 41 1.31 -12.05 9.94
C SER A 41 2.77 -11.60 10.13
N TYR A 42 3.24 -10.61 9.37
CA TYR A 42 4.61 -10.11 9.51
C TYR A 42 4.82 -9.34 10.79
N VAL A 43 3.88 -8.49 11.20
CA VAL A 43 3.96 -7.78 12.48
C VAL A 43 4.16 -8.78 13.63
N ARG A 44 3.33 -9.83 13.71
CA ARG A 44 3.51 -10.87 14.74
C ARG A 44 4.88 -11.55 14.68
N LYS A 45 5.33 -11.97 13.50
CA LYS A 45 6.66 -12.58 13.34
C LYS A 45 7.78 -11.65 13.82
N VAL A 46 7.70 -10.37 13.50
CA VAL A 46 8.70 -9.38 13.94
C VAL A 46 8.70 -9.25 15.46
N PHE A 47 7.54 -9.21 16.11
CA PHE A 47 7.45 -9.22 17.56
C PHE A 47 8.01 -10.51 18.18
N ASP A 48 7.70 -11.66 17.60
CA ASP A 48 8.22 -12.97 18.02
C ASP A 48 9.77 -13.02 17.89
N GLU A 49 10.32 -12.48 16.80
CA GLU A 49 11.76 -12.39 16.55
C GLU A 49 12.48 -11.42 17.50
N ILE A 50 11.82 -10.33 17.89
CA ILE A 50 12.35 -9.38 18.86
C ILE A 50 12.27 -9.95 20.29
N GLY A 51 11.36 -10.90 20.54
CA GLY A 51 11.11 -11.48 21.86
C GLY A 51 10.38 -10.53 22.81
N ALA A 52 9.63 -9.58 22.26
CA ALA A 52 9.02 -8.46 22.97
C ALA A 52 7.49 -8.55 22.97
N SER A 53 6.91 -9.73 23.24
CA SER A 53 5.47 -9.95 23.16
C SER A 53 4.65 -9.03 24.08
N ASP A 54 5.21 -8.63 25.22
CA ASP A 54 4.55 -7.77 26.22
C ASP A 54 5.20 -6.37 26.36
N ASP A 55 6.23 -6.07 25.56
CA ASP A 55 6.99 -4.83 25.65
C ASP A 55 6.55 -3.80 24.60
N MET A 56 6.72 -2.52 24.91
CA MET A 56 6.55 -1.44 23.93
C MET A 56 7.79 -1.35 23.04
N VAL A 57 7.62 -1.63 21.75
CA VAL A 57 8.68 -1.60 20.73
C VAL A 57 8.54 -0.35 19.87
N ASP A 58 9.65 0.23 19.42
CA ASP A 58 9.59 1.37 18.49
C ASP A 58 8.88 0.99 17.19
N LEU A 59 7.91 1.82 16.77
CA LEU A 59 7.12 1.60 15.55
C LEU A 59 8.00 1.55 14.29
N SER A 60 9.08 2.35 14.27
CA SER A 60 10.07 2.32 13.18
C SER A 60 10.73 0.96 13.07
N ARG A 61 11.17 0.38 14.19
CA ARG A 61 11.79 -0.95 14.24
C ARG A 61 10.84 -2.05 13.77
N VAL A 62 9.58 -1.99 14.18
CA VAL A 62 8.56 -2.94 13.69
C VAL A 62 8.33 -2.76 12.20
N THR A 63 8.24 -1.52 11.73
CA THR A 63 8.04 -1.21 10.30
C THR A 63 9.20 -1.71 9.43
N GLU A 64 10.44 -1.47 9.84
CA GLU A 64 11.63 -1.99 9.17
C GLU A 64 11.65 -3.52 9.15
N GLY A 65 11.27 -4.17 10.25
CA GLY A 65 11.12 -5.62 10.32
C GLY A 65 10.05 -6.12 9.35
N VAL A 66 8.88 -5.49 9.34
CA VAL A 66 7.77 -5.85 8.43
C VAL A 66 8.19 -5.71 6.96
N GLN A 67 8.90 -4.64 6.61
CA GLN A 67 9.41 -4.44 5.26
C GLN A 67 10.48 -5.46 4.87
N THR A 68 11.32 -5.86 5.84
CA THR A 68 12.32 -6.92 5.66
C THR A 68 11.65 -8.27 5.42
N GLN A 69 10.62 -8.62 6.21
CA GLN A 69 9.82 -9.83 6.07
C GLN A 69 9.04 -9.86 4.74
N ALA A 70 8.63 -8.69 4.25
CA ALA A 70 7.95 -8.53 2.97
C ALA A 70 8.86 -8.74 1.74
N GLY A 71 10.19 -8.62 1.91
CA GLY A 71 11.17 -8.85 0.85
C GLY A 71 10.89 -8.01 -0.39
N SER A 72 10.63 -8.65 -1.54
CA SER A 72 10.29 -7.97 -2.80
C SER A 72 8.88 -7.39 -2.86
N HIS A 73 8.02 -7.69 -1.89
CA HIS A 73 6.61 -7.29 -1.84
C HIS A 73 6.33 -6.32 -0.69
N GLN A 74 7.20 -5.32 -0.56
CA GLN A 74 7.12 -4.26 0.44
C GLN A 74 5.77 -3.56 0.45
N PHE A 75 5.41 -3.04 1.61
CA PHE A 75 4.22 -2.23 1.80
C PHE A 75 4.52 -0.79 1.46
N SER A 76 3.60 -0.13 0.77
CA SER A 76 3.68 1.34 0.64
C SER A 76 3.39 2.02 1.98
N GLU A 77 3.78 3.29 2.12
CA GLU A 77 3.48 4.08 3.33
C GLU A 77 1.97 4.08 3.67
N GLY A 78 1.11 4.28 2.66
CA GLY A 78 -0.33 4.23 2.85
C GLY A 78 -0.88 2.83 3.21
N GLU A 79 -0.20 1.75 2.79
CA GLU A 79 -0.55 0.40 3.23
C GLU A 79 -0.12 0.15 4.68
N LEU A 80 1.07 0.65 5.08
CA LEU A 80 1.56 0.53 6.46
C LEU A 80 0.64 1.27 7.42
N GLU A 81 0.32 2.52 7.13
CA GLU A 81 -0.60 3.35 7.92
C GLU A 81 -1.96 2.67 8.06
N ALA A 82 -2.59 2.31 6.94
CA ALA A 82 -3.88 1.62 6.96
C ALA A 82 -3.81 0.24 7.64
N GLY A 83 -2.67 -0.45 7.53
CA GLY A 83 -2.42 -1.73 8.19
C GLY A 83 -2.39 -1.58 9.70
N TYR A 84 -1.65 -0.61 10.22
CA TYR A 84 -1.57 -0.32 11.65
C TYR A 84 -2.90 0.21 12.20
N GLU A 85 -3.55 1.15 11.52
CA GLU A 85 -4.87 1.66 11.93
C GLU A 85 -5.90 0.53 12.04
N ARG A 86 -5.90 -0.38 11.05
CA ARG A 86 -6.80 -1.52 11.05
C ARG A 86 -6.46 -2.53 12.15
N MET A 87 -5.18 -2.82 12.39
CA MET A 87 -4.78 -3.70 13.50
C MET A 87 -5.16 -3.10 14.85
N ALA A 88 -5.02 -1.78 15.04
CA ALA A 88 -5.43 -1.08 16.25
C ALA A 88 -6.97 -1.11 16.41
N SER A 89 -7.70 -0.89 15.33
CA SER A 89 -9.18 -1.00 15.30
C SER A 89 -9.65 -2.42 15.64
N ASP A 90 -8.90 -3.44 15.21
CA ASP A 90 -9.13 -4.85 15.54
C ASP A 90 -8.68 -5.22 16.96
N ASN A 91 -8.21 -4.25 17.77
CA ASN A 91 -7.63 -4.45 19.11
C ASN A 91 -6.48 -5.47 19.12
N ALA A 92 -5.74 -5.60 18.02
CA ALA A 92 -4.60 -6.51 17.90
C ALA A 92 -3.27 -5.84 18.30
N ILE A 93 -3.24 -4.50 18.29
CA ILE A 93 -2.10 -3.68 18.69
C ILE A 93 -2.58 -2.43 19.40
N MET A 94 -1.67 -1.83 20.15
CA MET A 94 -1.79 -0.45 20.63
C MET A 94 -0.57 0.33 20.17
N ILE A 95 -0.78 1.55 19.68
CA ILE A 95 0.28 2.48 19.31
C ILE A 95 0.18 3.72 20.21
N ALA A 96 1.28 4.05 20.90
CA ALA A 96 1.39 5.22 21.76
C ALA A 96 2.84 5.72 21.74
N ASP A 97 3.06 7.03 21.69
CA ASP A 97 4.40 7.66 21.72
C ASP A 97 5.40 7.06 20.70
N ASN A 98 4.93 6.84 19.46
CA ASN A 98 5.71 6.19 18.39
C ASN A 98 6.19 4.76 18.72
N LYS A 99 5.57 4.13 19.72
CA LYS A 99 5.79 2.74 20.08
C LYS A 99 4.53 1.92 19.87
N ILE A 100 4.73 0.64 19.63
CA ILE A 100 3.71 -0.34 19.33
C ILE A 100 3.88 -1.54 20.26
N THR A 101 2.77 -2.13 20.69
CA THR A 101 2.74 -3.39 21.44
C THR A 101 1.58 -4.25 20.96
N LEU A 102 1.66 -5.56 21.16
CA LEU A 102 0.58 -6.50 20.87
C LEU A 102 -0.40 -6.53 22.05
N ILE A 103 -1.68 -6.83 21.76
CA ILE A 103 -2.74 -7.03 22.77
C ILE A 103 -3.36 -8.41 22.59
#